data_AF-A0A2E3DCT1-F1
#
_entry.id   AF-A0A2E3DCT1-F1
#
_cell.length_a   1.000
_cell.length_b   1.000
_cell.length_c   1.000
_cell.angle_alpha   90.00
_cell.angle_beta   90.00
_cell.angle_gamma   90.00
#
_symmetry.space_group_name_H-M   'P 1'
#
loop_
_entity.id
_entity.type
_entity.pdbx_description
1 polymer ?
#
loop_
_entity_poly.entity_id
_entity_poly.type
_entity_poly.pdbx_seq_one_letter_code
_entity_poly.pdbx_strand_id
1 'polypeptide(L)'
;MIDFVWPWAILAFPLPFLIYYFAPRRDQEEPALLIPFYRFIKDDASVTADSKRKDLTKVLLMLIGWIALVTSATKPQFIGEPITLPTSGRDLMLAVDVSGSMG
;
A
#
# COMPACT_ATOMS: atom_id res chain seq x y z
N MET A 1 -14.12 3.59 -19.72
CA MET A 1 -12.88 4.41 -19.62
C MET A 1 -12.29 4.16 -18.24
N ILE A 2 -10.97 3.93 -18.12
CA ILE A 2 -10.34 3.81 -16.80
C ILE A 2 -10.17 5.22 -16.25
N ASP A 3 -10.83 5.50 -15.14
CA ASP A 3 -10.65 6.74 -14.41
C ASP A 3 -10.00 6.46 -13.05
N PHE A 4 -9.15 7.36 -12.61
CA PHE A 4 -8.50 7.26 -11.31
C PHE A 4 -9.10 8.32 -10.42
N VAL A 5 -9.82 7.89 -9.38
CA VAL A 5 -10.44 8.85 -8.46
C VAL A 5 -9.36 9.69 -7.77
N TRP A 6 -8.26 9.05 -7.35
CA TRP A 6 -7.18 9.69 -6.60
C TRP A 6 -5.82 9.54 -7.32
N PRO A 7 -5.59 10.27 -8.43
CA PRO A 7 -4.35 10.15 -9.20
C PRO A 7 -3.12 10.57 -8.39
N TRP A 8 -3.30 11.47 -7.42
CA TRP A 8 -2.24 11.93 -6.52
C TRP A 8 -1.65 10.84 -5.63
N ALA A 9 -2.35 9.72 -5.42
CA ALA A 9 -1.80 8.59 -4.66
C ALA A 9 -0.52 8.01 -5.31
N ILE A 10 -0.32 8.22 -6.62
CA ILE A 10 0.91 7.85 -7.33
C ILE A 10 2.15 8.56 -6.75
N LEU A 11 1.98 9.75 -6.14
CA LEU A 11 3.09 10.44 -5.47
C LEU A 11 3.65 9.68 -4.26
N ALA A 12 2.98 8.62 -3.78
CA ALA A 12 3.49 7.74 -2.74
C ALA A 12 4.49 6.68 -3.26
N PHE A 13 4.61 6.47 -4.57
CA PHE A 13 5.62 5.56 -5.14
C PHE A 13 7.06 5.82 -4.66
N PRO A 14 7.57 7.08 -4.65
CA PRO A 14 8.94 7.37 -4.19
C PRO A 14 9.13 7.30 -2.67
N LEU A 15 8.06 7.15 -1.87
CA LEU A 15 8.14 7.16 -0.41
C LEU A 15 9.16 6.18 0.20
N PRO A 16 9.21 4.87 -0.18
CA PRO A 16 10.20 3.94 0.35
C PRO A 16 11.64 4.36 0.01
N PHE A 17 11.87 4.96 -1.15
CA PHE A 17 13.19 5.46 -1.54
C PHE A 17 13.57 6.72 -0.74
N LEU A 18 12.60 7.61 -0.51
CA LEU A 18 12.77 8.79 0.33
C LEU A 18 13.15 8.38 1.76
N ILE A 19 12.41 7.43 2.35
CA ILE A 19 12.71 6.91 3.69
C ILE A 19 14.11 6.27 3.70
N TYR A 20 14.47 5.48 2.68
CA TYR A 20 15.80 4.89 2.61
C TYR A 20 16.93 5.93 2.56
N TYR A 21 16.75 7.04 1.84
CA TYR A 21 17.77 8.08 1.69
C TYR A 21 17.87 9.04 2.89
N PHE A 22 16.73 9.41 3.48
CA PHE A 22 16.70 10.41 4.56
C PHE A 22 16.66 9.80 5.97
N ALA A 23 16.28 8.52 6.13
CA ALA A 23 16.27 7.92 7.45
C ALA A 23 17.70 7.78 7.98
N PRO A 24 17.99 8.27 9.20
CA PRO A 24 19.29 8.06 9.81
C PRO A 24 19.52 6.57 9.99
N ARG A 25 20.72 6.11 9.64
CA ARG A 25 21.13 4.73 9.85
C ARG A 25 21.09 4.48 11.35
N ARG A 26 20.17 3.63 11.79
CA ARG A 26 20.13 3.22 13.19
C ARG A 26 21.27 2.23 13.40
N ASP A 27 22.26 2.64 14.18
CA ASP A 27 23.23 1.70 14.70
C ASP A 27 22.48 0.72 15.59
N GLN A 28 22.36 -0.50 15.10
CA GLN A 28 21.93 -1.60 15.94
C GLN A 28 23.12 -1.89 16.85
N GLU A 29 23.16 -1.20 17.99
CA GLU A 29 23.91 -1.69 19.14
C GLU A 29 23.21 -2.97 19.58
N GLU A 30 23.49 -4.08 18.89
CA GLU A 30 23.24 -5.39 19.45
C GLU A 30 23.97 -5.41 20.79
N PRO A 31 23.27 -5.65 21.91
CA PRO A 31 23.93 -5.76 23.19
C PRO A 31 24.95 -6.89 23.04
N ALA A 32 26.23 -6.52 22.97
CA ALA A 32 27.31 -7.47 22.87
C ALA A 32 27.27 -8.32 24.13
N LEU A 33 26.66 -9.50 24.03
CA LEU A 33 26.70 -10.48 25.09
C LEU A 33 28.18 -10.85 25.24
N LEU A 34 28.83 -10.32 26.26
CA LEU A 34 30.22 -10.61 26.58
C LEU A 34 30.30 -12.04 27.12
N ILE A 35 30.27 -13.00 26.19
CA ILE A 35 30.48 -14.41 26.47
C ILE A 35 31.98 -14.73 26.34
N PRO A 36 32.55 -15.50 27.29
CA PRO A 36 33.99 -15.75 27.39
C PRO A 36 34.59 -16.59 26.25
N PHE A 37 33.83 -16.89 25.19
CA PHE A 37 34.22 -17.71 24.04
C PHE A 37 34.05 -17.00 22.68
N TYR A 38 34.01 -15.65 22.67
CA TYR A 38 33.87 -14.82 21.45
C TYR A 38 34.82 -15.20 20.30
N ARG A 39 36.05 -15.65 20.60
CA ARG A 39 37.04 -16.07 19.59
C ARG A 39 36.61 -17.29 18.77
N PHE A 40 35.86 -18.22 19.36
CA PHE A 40 35.43 -19.45 18.66
C PHE A 40 34.26 -19.22 17.71
N ILE A 41 33.40 -18.23 18.01
CA ILE A 41 32.22 -17.92 17.17
C ILE A 41 32.61 -17.08 15.94
N LYS A 42 33.70 -16.30 16.04
CA LYS A 42 34.12 -15.39 14.97
C LYS A 42 34.60 -16.12 13.71
N ASP A 43 35.14 -17.33 13.86
CA ASP A 43 35.61 -18.14 12.72
C ASP A 43 34.42 -18.82 11.99
N ASP A 44 33.36 -19.21 12.71
CA ASP A 44 32.12 -19.76 12.14
C ASP A 44 31.20 -18.69 11.51
N ALA A 45 31.40 -17.41 11.86
CA ALA A 45 30.63 -16.30 11.29
C ALA A 45 30.91 -16.08 9.79
N SER A 46 31.86 -16.79 9.17
CA SER A 46 32.11 -16.74 7.73
C SER A 46 30.99 -17.38 6.88
N VAL A 47 30.05 -18.10 7.49
CA VAL A 47 28.92 -18.78 6.81
C VAL A 47 27.75 -17.83 6.45
N THR A 48 27.83 -16.53 6.77
CA THR A 48 26.73 -15.57 6.49
C THR A 48 26.60 -15.12 5.03
N ALA A 49 27.32 -15.72 4.08
CA ALA A 49 27.17 -15.38 2.66
C ALA A 49 25.74 -15.65 2.13
N ASP A 50 25.00 -16.57 2.75
CA ASP A 50 23.64 -16.94 2.36
C ASP A 50 22.55 -15.99 2.91
N SER A 51 22.89 -15.05 3.81
CA SER A 51 21.91 -14.07 4.32
C SER A 51 21.60 -12.99 3.29
N LYS A 52 22.58 -12.59 2.48
CA LYS A 52 22.39 -11.56 1.44
C LYS A 52 21.34 -11.94 0.39
N ARG A 53 21.27 -13.24 0.04
CA ARG A 53 20.29 -13.74 -0.94
C ARG A 53 18.87 -13.80 -0.38
N LYS A 54 18.73 -14.06 0.93
CA LYS A 54 17.45 -14.01 1.66
C LYS A 54 16.92 -12.59 1.84
N ASP A 55 17.79 -11.58 1.76
CA ASP A 55 17.38 -10.18 1.87
C ASP A 55 16.76 -9.65 0.57
N LEU A 56 17.31 -10.03 -0.60
CA LEU A 56 16.78 -9.58 -1.89
C LEU A 56 15.34 -10.03 -2.15
N THR A 57 14.98 -11.27 -1.81
CA THR A 57 13.61 -11.77 -1.96
C THR A 57 12.63 -11.05 -1.03
N LYS A 58 13.04 -10.75 0.21
CA LYS A 58 12.22 -9.96 1.15
C LYS A 58 12.01 -8.54 0.65
N VAL A 59 13.06 -7.88 0.18
CA VAL A 59 12.99 -6.53 -0.40
C VAL A 59 12.07 -6.53 -1.62
N LEU A 60 12.19 -7.51 -2.50
CA LEU A 60 11.33 -7.62 -3.68
C LEU A 60 9.86 -7.82 -3.30
N LEU A 61 9.55 -8.70 -2.34
CA LEU A 61 8.19 -8.92 -1.85
C LEU A 61 7.60 -7.66 -1.20
N MET A 62 8.38 -6.95 -0.39
CA MET A 62 7.96 -5.66 0.19
C MET A 62 7.68 -4.62 -0.89
N LEU A 63 8.53 -4.55 -1.92
CA LEU A 63 8.38 -3.60 -3.03
C LEU A 63 7.14 -3.93 -3.87
N ILE A 64 6.91 -5.20 -4.18
CA ILE A 64 5.68 -5.65 -4.86
C ILE A 64 4.44 -5.30 -4.02
N GLY A 65 4.46 -5.59 -2.71
CA GLY A 65 3.36 -5.25 -1.81
C GLY A 65 3.11 -3.75 -1.75
N TRP A 66 4.18 -2.94 -1.74
CA TRP A 66 4.08 -1.48 -1.78
C TRP A 66 3.44 -0.98 -3.09
N ILE A 67 3.91 -1.47 -4.23
CA ILE A 67 3.35 -1.11 -5.54
C ILE A 67 1.86 -1.47 -5.61
N ALA A 68 1.49 -2.67 -5.15
CA ALA A 68 0.10 -3.12 -5.12
C ALA A 68 -0.76 -2.22 -4.22
N LEU A 69 -0.24 -1.81 -3.07
CA LEU A 69 -0.91 -0.89 -2.15
C LEU A 69 -1.15 0.48 -2.78
N VAL A 70 -0.11 1.08 -3.38
CA VAL A 70 -0.23 2.38 -4.05
C VAL A 70 -1.20 2.31 -5.22
N THR A 71 -1.14 1.24 -6.02
CA THR A 71 -2.05 1.01 -7.15
C THR A 71 -3.50 0.83 -6.70
N SER A 72 -3.74 0.16 -5.57
CA SER A 72 -5.07 0.07 -4.98
C SER A 72 -5.57 1.43 -4.49
N ALA A 73 -4.69 2.23 -3.91
CA ALA A 73 -5.01 3.56 -3.39
C ALA A 73 -5.43 4.57 -4.48
N THR A 74 -5.00 4.40 -5.73
CA THR A 74 -5.45 5.28 -6.84
C THR A 74 -6.91 5.07 -7.24
N LYS A 75 -7.55 4.00 -6.75
CA LYS A 75 -8.94 3.62 -7.05
C LYS A 75 -9.22 3.62 -8.57
N PRO A 76 -8.63 2.68 -9.33
CA PRO A 76 -8.97 2.53 -10.74
C PRO A 76 -10.44 2.10 -10.87
N GLN A 77 -11.25 2.95 -11.51
CA GLN A 77 -12.65 2.67 -11.78
C GLN A 77 -12.85 2.49 -13.28
N PHE A 78 -13.59 1.45 -13.64
CA PHE A 78 -14.03 1.26 -15.01
C PHE A 78 -15.37 1.97 -15.19
N ILE A 79 -15.33 3.20 -15.68
CA ILE A 79 -16.55 3.95 -16.01
C ILE A 79 -17.12 3.35 -17.29
N GLY A 80 -18.35 2.84 -17.21
CA GLY A 80 -19.11 2.34 -18.36
C GLY A 80 -19.49 3.47 -19.32
N GLU A 81 -20.30 3.16 -20.34
CA GLU A 81 -20.80 4.23 -21.20
C GLU A 81 -21.66 5.22 -20.40
N PRO A 82 -21.52 6.53 -20.64
CA PRO A 82 -22.35 7.53 -19.99
C PRO A 82 -23.80 7.27 -20.36
N ILE A 83 -24.60 6.86 -19.36
CA ILE A 83 -26.04 6.76 -19.51
C ILE A 83 -26.56 8.19 -19.58
N THR A 84 -27.07 8.58 -20.74
CA THR A 84 -27.84 9.81 -20.86
C THR A 84 -29.12 9.59 -20.06
N LEU A 85 -29.22 10.22 -18.88
CA LEU A 85 -30.52 10.30 -18.22
C LEU A 85 -31.43 11.02 -19.21
N PRO A 86 -32.53 10.38 -19.66
CA PRO A 86 -33.47 11.09 -20.49
C PRO A 86 -33.96 12.27 -19.67
N THR A 87 -33.62 13.49 -20.10
CA THR A 87 -34.29 14.73 -19.70
C THR A 87 -35.69 14.75 -20.30
N SER A 88 -36.42 13.64 -20.17
CA SER A 88 -37.85 13.64 -20.29
C SER A 88 -38.29 14.35 -19.04
N GLY A 89 -38.82 15.56 -19.18
CA GLY A 89 -39.76 16.12 -18.22
C GLY A 89 -40.96 15.18 -18.17
N ARG A 90 -40.78 14.03 -17.55
CA ARG A 90 -41.82 13.07 -17.30
C ARG A 90 -42.54 13.62 -16.10
N ASP A 91 -43.85 13.81 -16.22
CA ASP A 91 -44.70 14.13 -15.09
C ASP A 91 -44.43 13.08 -14.01
N LEU A 92 -43.72 13.50 -12.97
CA LEU A 92 -43.42 12.71 -11.79
C LEU A 92 -44.72 12.63 -11.01
N MET A 93 -45.53 11.61 -11.28
CA MET A 93 -46.73 11.34 -10.51
C MET A 93 -46.31 10.80 -9.14
N LEU A 94 -46.17 11.71 -8.19
CA LEU A 94 -45.86 11.40 -6.79
C LEU A 94 -47.19 11.09 -6.07
N ALA A 95 -47.50 9.81 -5.89
CA ALA A 95 -48.65 9.41 -5.08
C ALA A 95 -48.24 9.41 -3.60
N VAL A 96 -48.74 10.39 -2.85
CA VAL A 96 -48.57 10.48 -1.39
C VAL A 96 -49.82 9.88 -0.76
N ASP A 97 -49.66 8.84 0.06
CA ASP A 97 -50.74 8.31 0.87
C ASP A 97 -51.03 9.31 2.01
N VAL A 98 -52.29 9.72 2.12
CA VAL A 98 -52.78 10.63 3.18
C VAL A 98 -53.67 9.85 4.15
N SER A 99 -53.55 8.52 4.18
CA SER A 99 -54.22 7.70 5.18
C SER A 99 -53.75 8.13 6.57
N GLY A 100 -54.71 8.26 7.49
CA GLY A 100 -54.47 8.73 8.86
C GLY A 100 -53.60 7.81 9.72
N SER A 101 -52.96 6.78 9.14
CA SER A 101 -51.97 5.93 9.81
C SER A 101 -50.53 6.45 9.64
N MET A 102 -50.29 7.45 8.78
CA MET A 102 -48.97 8.07 8.58
C MET A 102 -48.66 9.24 9.52
N GLY A 103 -49.46 9.43 10.59
CA GLY A 103 -49.23 10.42 11.64
C GLY A 103 -48.45 9.86 12.83
#